data_AF-A0A1V3WIW5-F1
#
_entry.id   AF-A0A1V3WIW5-F1
#
_cell.length_a   1.000
_cell.length_b   1.000
_cell.length_c   1.000
_cell.angle_alpha   90.00
_cell.angle_beta   90.00
_cell.angle_gamma   90.00
#
_symmetry.space_group_name_H-M   'P 1'
#
loop_
_entity.id
_entity.type
_entity.pdbx_description
1 polymer ?
#
loop_
_entity_poly.entity_id
_entity_poly.type
_entity_poly.pdbx_seq_one_letter_code
_entity_poly.pdbx_strand_id
1 'polypeptide(L)'
;MIRVGSLVRMSDLAAHPVVRQQAPVISQALELSASAQLRNMASIGGNLLQRPRCPYFRDVSAACNRRAPGTGCSAIDGRNRTHAILGTSRHCCATHPSDLAVALLALDAVVVSRAAAGSGDLRWRSSSASRVTHRTASTTSSRAS
;
A
#
# COMPACT_ATOMS: atom_id res chain seq x y z
N MET A 1 -6.71 -15.74 -14.52
CA MET A 1 -6.93 -14.94 -13.30
C MET A 1 -6.06 -15.51 -12.18
N ILE A 2 -5.22 -14.71 -11.53
CA ILE A 2 -4.41 -15.15 -10.37
C ILE A 2 -5.20 -14.88 -9.09
N ARG A 3 -5.34 -15.89 -8.21
CA ARG A 3 -5.93 -15.75 -6.88
C ARG A 3 -4.92 -16.22 -5.85
N VAL A 4 -4.65 -15.38 -4.86
CA VAL A 4 -3.63 -15.63 -3.83
C VAL A 4 -4.29 -15.73 -2.47
N GLY A 5 -4.02 -16.80 -1.73
CA GLY A 5 -4.48 -16.95 -0.35
C GLY A 5 -3.78 -15.98 0.59
N SER A 6 -4.49 -15.44 1.59
CA SER A 6 -3.93 -14.49 2.54
C SER A 6 -2.79 -15.06 3.39
N LEU A 7 -2.75 -16.38 3.58
CA LEU A 7 -1.73 -17.08 4.36
C LEU A 7 -0.54 -17.59 3.53
N VAL A 8 -0.55 -17.42 2.20
CA VAL A 8 0.59 -17.75 1.34
C VAL A 8 1.81 -16.99 1.82
N ARG A 9 2.98 -17.64 1.89
CA ARG A 9 4.23 -16.98 2.29
C ARG A 9 4.74 -16.08 1.18
N MET A 10 5.39 -14.99 1.57
CA MET A 10 6.01 -14.08 0.60
C MET A 10 7.06 -14.79 -0.26
N SER A 11 7.86 -15.69 0.34
CA SER A 11 8.84 -16.52 -0.38
C SER A 11 8.19 -17.35 -1.49
N ASP A 12 7.09 -18.02 -1.16
CA ASP A 12 6.45 -18.99 -2.04
C ASP A 12 5.78 -18.27 -3.21
N LEU A 13 5.11 -17.15 -2.94
CA LEU A 13 4.50 -16.34 -4.01
C LEU A 13 5.56 -15.74 -4.94
N ALA A 14 6.70 -15.28 -4.39
CA ALA A 14 7.78 -14.72 -5.19
C ALA A 14 8.40 -15.75 -6.16
N ALA A 15 8.53 -17.00 -5.70
CA ALA A 15 9.08 -18.10 -6.48
C ALA A 15 8.07 -18.76 -7.43
N HIS A 16 6.77 -18.51 -7.26
CA HIS A 16 5.74 -19.23 -8.01
C HIS A 16 5.85 -19.02 -9.53
N PRO A 17 6.00 -20.08 -10.36
CA PRO A 17 6.28 -19.94 -11.79
C PRO A 17 5.26 -19.08 -12.56
N VAL A 18 3.97 -19.28 -12.28
CA VAL A 18 2.89 -18.50 -12.90
C VAL A 18 2.99 -17.01 -12.55
N VAL A 19 3.38 -16.66 -11.32
CA VAL A 19 3.52 -15.27 -10.89
C VAL A 19 4.72 -14.64 -11.58
N ARG A 20 5.85 -15.35 -11.65
CA ARG A 20 7.06 -14.87 -12.36
C ARG A 20 6.80 -14.64 -13.85
N GLN A 21 5.98 -15.48 -14.48
CA GLN A 21 5.68 -15.38 -15.92
C GLN A 21 4.61 -14.33 -16.22
N GLN A 22 3.51 -14.31 -15.45
CA GLN A 22 2.32 -13.51 -15.78
C GLN A 22 2.22 -12.19 -15.01
N ALA A 23 2.90 -12.07 -13.86
CA ALA A 23 2.89 -10.88 -13.03
C ALA A 23 4.26 -10.64 -12.35
N PRO A 24 5.37 -10.54 -13.12
CA PRO A 24 6.73 -10.48 -12.58
C PRO A 24 6.96 -9.36 -11.57
N VAL A 25 6.23 -8.24 -11.69
CA VAL A 25 6.28 -7.12 -10.73
C VAL A 25 5.94 -7.55 -9.30
N ILE A 26 5.07 -8.56 -9.11
CA ILE A 26 4.77 -9.12 -7.80
C ILE A 26 6.00 -9.82 -7.23
N SER A 27 6.65 -10.69 -8.01
CA SER A 27 7.87 -11.39 -7.59
C SER A 27 8.99 -10.41 -7.25
N GLN A 28 9.21 -9.39 -8.09
CA GLN A 28 10.23 -8.37 -7.87
C GLN A 28 9.96 -7.57 -6.58
N ALA A 29 8.73 -7.10 -6.37
CA ALA A 29 8.36 -6.36 -5.16
C ALA A 29 8.57 -7.19 -3.90
N LEU A 30 8.25 -8.49 -3.95
CA LEU A 30 8.49 -9.41 -2.84
C LEU A 30 9.98 -9.64 -2.60
N GLU A 31 10.78 -9.88 -3.64
CA GLU A 31 12.22 -10.17 -3.51
C GLU A 31 13.01 -8.96 -2.96
N LEU A 32 12.59 -7.74 -3.31
CA LEU A 32 13.15 -6.49 -2.78
C LEU A 32 12.63 -6.14 -1.37
N SER A 33 11.56 -6.78 -0.92
CA SER A 33 11.00 -6.56 0.42
C SER A 33 11.77 -7.31 1.50
N ALA A 34 12.25 -6.61 2.52
CA ALA A 34 12.81 -7.20 3.75
C ALA A 34 13.94 -8.22 3.51
N SER A 35 14.26 -9.03 4.52
CA SER A 35 15.23 -10.13 4.40
C SER A 35 14.55 -11.44 4.01
N ALA A 36 15.32 -12.41 3.51
CA ALA A 36 14.82 -13.74 3.16
C ALA A 36 14.15 -14.44 4.36
N GLN A 37 14.73 -14.34 5.55
CA GLN A 37 14.18 -14.93 6.78
C GLN A 37 12.79 -14.38 7.09
N LEU A 38 12.60 -13.06 6.94
CA LEU A 38 11.30 -12.43 7.14
C LEU A 38 10.29 -12.85 6.07
N ARG A 39 10.72 -13.00 4.80
CA ARG A 39 9.84 -13.45 3.72
C ARG A 39 9.36 -14.90 3.86
N ASN A 40 10.19 -15.77 4.44
CA ASN A 40 9.80 -17.15 4.72
C ASN A 40 8.70 -17.24 5.79
N MET A 41 8.62 -16.24 6.67
CA MET A 41 7.62 -16.18 7.74
C MET A 41 6.41 -15.32 7.39
N ALA A 42 6.61 -14.22 6.67
CA ALA A 42 5.55 -13.26 6.38
C ALA A 42 4.53 -13.82 5.39
N SER A 43 3.25 -13.63 5.69
CA SER A 43 2.15 -13.95 4.77
C SER A 43 1.74 -12.74 3.93
N ILE A 44 1.08 -12.98 2.80
CA ILE A 44 0.56 -11.90 1.94
C ILE A 44 -0.42 -10.99 2.68
N GLY A 45 -1.37 -11.58 3.43
CA GLY A 45 -2.32 -10.81 4.24
C GLY A 45 -1.62 -10.00 5.34
N GLY A 46 -0.61 -10.58 5.99
CA GLY A 46 0.20 -9.89 7.01
C GLY A 46 1.02 -8.74 6.43
N ASN A 47 1.57 -8.91 5.23
CA ASN A 47 2.31 -7.87 4.52
C ASN A 47 1.42 -6.66 4.18
N LEU A 48 0.18 -6.90 3.74
CA LEU A 48 -0.80 -5.85 3.43
C LEU A 48 -1.29 -5.09 4.68
N LEU A 49 -1.32 -5.74 5.84
CA LEU A 49 -1.79 -5.15 7.10
C LEU A 49 -0.67 -4.60 7.97
N GLN A 50 0.56 -4.51 7.43
CA GLN A 50 1.69 -4.03 8.21
C GLN A 50 1.54 -2.57 8.61
N ARG A 51 2.03 -2.23 9.80
CA ARG A 51 1.95 -0.87 10.34
C ARG A 51 3.10 0.02 9.82
N PRO A 52 2.92 1.35 9.78
CA PRO A 52 3.97 2.28 9.34
C PRO A 52 5.27 2.16 10.14
N ARG A 53 6.39 2.53 9.50
CA ARG A 53 7.72 2.58 10.12
C ARG A 53 8.08 3.97 10.68
N CYS A 54 7.10 4.87 10.78
CA CYS A 54 7.24 6.20 11.38
C CYS A 54 7.88 6.10 12.78
N PRO A 55 8.99 6.82 13.06
CA PRO A 55 9.65 6.73 14.36
C PRO A 55 8.74 7.21 15.49
N TYR A 56 7.97 8.28 15.29
CA TYR A 56 7.00 8.80 16.27
C TYR A 56 5.81 7.88 16.53
N PHE A 57 5.45 7.02 15.55
CA PHE A 57 4.44 5.98 15.78
C PHE A 57 4.99 4.86 16.68
N ARG A 58 6.27 4.52 16.52
CA ARG A 58 6.96 3.46 17.25
C ARG A 58 7.44 3.88 18.64
N ASP A 59 7.77 5.15 18.82
CA ASP A 59 8.05 5.75 20.11
C ASP A 59 6.74 6.08 20.82
N VAL A 60 6.50 5.42 21.96
CA VAL A 60 5.27 5.57 22.74
C VAL A 60 5.18 6.93 23.45
N SER A 61 6.30 7.63 23.63
CA SER A 61 6.37 8.94 24.27
C SER A 61 6.00 10.10 23.34
N ALA A 62 6.11 9.91 22.02
CA ALA A 62 5.83 10.95 21.02
C ALA A 62 4.33 11.12 20.74
N ALA A 63 3.87 12.33 20.42
CA ALA A 63 2.49 12.56 19.98
C ALA A 63 2.18 11.88 18.63
N CYS A 64 1.13 11.06 18.56
CA CYS A 64 0.77 10.32 17.35
C CYS A 64 -0.72 9.99 17.25
N ASN A 65 -1.46 10.73 16.42
CA ASN A 65 -2.89 10.53 16.13
C ASN A 65 -3.21 9.11 15.65
N ARG A 66 -2.28 8.46 14.93
CA ARG A 66 -2.45 7.08 14.44
C ARG A 66 -2.44 6.06 15.59
N ARG A 67 -1.77 6.37 16.71
CA ARG A 67 -1.75 5.52 17.91
C ARG A 67 -2.85 5.91 18.88
N ALA A 68 -2.99 7.20 19.18
CA ALA A 68 -4.00 7.75 20.07
C ALA A 68 -4.63 9.00 19.39
N PRO A 69 -5.87 8.90 18.90
CA PRO A 69 -6.55 10.01 18.24
C PRO A 69 -6.59 11.27 19.11
N GLY A 70 -6.38 12.44 18.51
CA GLY A 70 -6.42 13.73 19.20
C GLY A 70 -5.10 14.15 19.86
N THR A 71 -4.09 13.26 19.93
CA THR A 71 -2.80 13.59 20.55
C THR A 71 -1.87 14.44 19.67
N GLY A 72 -2.20 14.63 18.39
CA GLY A 72 -1.36 15.36 17.44
C GLY A 72 -0.40 14.45 16.65
N CYS A 73 0.46 15.04 15.81
CA CYS A 73 1.43 14.28 15.02
C CYS A 73 2.80 14.95 15.06
N SER A 74 3.72 14.40 15.88
CA SER A 74 5.08 14.92 15.99
C SER A 74 5.90 14.87 14.69
N ALA A 75 5.43 14.14 13.68
CA ALA A 75 6.09 14.05 12.39
C ALA A 75 5.80 15.24 11.46
N ILE A 76 4.77 16.06 11.71
CA ILE A 76 4.41 17.14 10.77
C ILE A 76 5.48 18.24 10.80
N ASP A 77 5.75 18.78 12.00
CA ASP A 77 6.75 19.82 12.23
C ASP A 77 8.11 19.26 12.69
N GLY A 78 8.23 17.93 12.77
CA GLY A 78 9.42 17.22 13.20
C GLY A 78 10.28 16.68 12.06
N ARG A 79 11.10 15.67 12.36
CA ARG A 79 11.97 15.00 11.39
C ARG A 79 11.13 14.08 10.49
N ASN A 80 10.87 14.55 9.27
CA ASN A 80 9.90 13.92 8.38
C ASN A 80 10.47 13.40 7.04
N ARG A 81 11.80 13.27 6.92
CA ARG A 81 12.50 12.84 5.69
C ARG A 81 11.91 11.60 5.00
N THR A 82 11.40 10.63 5.77
CA THR A 82 10.85 9.36 5.26
C THR A 82 9.32 9.30 5.22
N HIS A 83 8.65 10.43 5.44
CA HIS A 83 7.19 10.55 5.47
C HIS A 83 6.64 10.89 4.09
N ALA A 84 5.31 10.77 3.95
CA ALA A 84 4.64 10.96 2.68
C ALA A 84 4.65 12.43 2.27
N ILE A 85 4.84 12.66 0.97
CA ILE A 85 4.67 13.97 0.32
C ILE A 85 3.27 14.12 -0.33
N LEU A 86 2.58 13.02 -0.59
CA LEU A 86 1.25 12.97 -1.21
C LEU A 86 0.26 12.22 -0.31
N GLY A 87 -1.02 12.56 -0.42
CA GLY A 87 -2.09 11.87 0.33
C GLY A 87 -1.99 12.06 1.86
N THR A 88 -1.37 13.15 2.31
CA THR A 88 -1.22 13.48 3.73
C THR A 88 -2.40 14.28 4.27
N SER A 89 -2.42 14.49 5.58
CA SER A 89 -3.34 15.41 6.23
C SER A 89 -2.65 16.10 7.41
N ARG A 90 -3.30 17.12 7.97
CA ARG A 90 -2.90 17.72 9.27
C ARG A 90 -2.87 16.72 10.44
N HIS A 91 -3.41 15.51 10.26
CA HIS A 91 -3.49 14.51 11.32
C HIS A 91 -2.38 13.45 11.23
N CYS A 92 -1.85 13.16 10.04
CA CYS A 92 -0.81 12.14 9.84
C CYS A 92 -0.16 12.26 8.46
N CYS A 93 1.15 12.08 8.41
CA CYS A 93 1.95 11.99 7.17
C CYS A 93 2.68 10.65 7.01
N ALA A 94 2.31 9.60 7.76
CA ALA A 94 3.01 8.31 7.70
C ALA A 94 2.73 7.55 6.39
N THR A 95 3.78 6.94 5.81
CA THR A 95 3.70 6.09 4.61
C THR A 95 3.28 4.65 4.94
N HIS A 96 2.66 3.98 3.97
CA HIS A 96 2.52 2.52 3.99
C HIS A 96 3.81 1.88 3.47
N PRO A 97 4.46 0.95 4.21
CA PRO A 97 5.83 0.52 3.90
C PRO A 97 5.90 -0.73 3.02
N SER A 98 4.81 -1.17 2.39
CA SER A 98 4.78 -2.41 1.58
C SER A 98 5.08 -2.13 0.11
N ASP A 99 6.15 -2.73 -0.41
CA ASP A 99 6.42 -2.76 -1.85
C ASP A 99 5.39 -3.61 -2.61
N LEU A 100 4.96 -4.72 -2.00
CA LEU A 100 3.92 -5.59 -2.56
C LEU A 100 2.59 -4.85 -2.75
N ALA A 101 2.19 -4.00 -1.80
CA ALA A 101 0.95 -3.23 -1.89
C ALA A 101 0.98 -2.27 -3.09
N VAL A 102 2.15 -1.70 -3.41
CA VAL A 102 2.34 -0.87 -4.60
C VAL A 102 2.15 -1.70 -5.87
N ALA A 103 2.78 -2.87 -5.96
CA ALA A 103 2.63 -3.76 -7.11
C ALA A 103 1.17 -4.21 -7.31
N LEU A 104 0.48 -4.58 -6.22
CA LEU A 104 -0.92 -5.00 -6.27
C LEU A 104 -1.88 -3.86 -6.64
N LEU A 105 -1.60 -2.64 -6.17
CA LEU A 105 -2.37 -1.46 -6.55
C LEU A 105 -2.23 -1.18 -8.06
N ALA A 106 -1.01 -1.24 -8.60
CA ALA A 106 -0.75 -1.04 -10.02
C ALA A 106 -1.43 -2.09 -10.92
N LEU A 107 -1.69 -3.28 -10.38
CA LEU A 107 -2.37 -4.39 -11.07
C LEU A 107 -3.89 -4.42 -10.83
N ASP A 108 -4.48 -3.37 -10.23
CA ASP A 108 -5.90 -3.31 -9.88
C ASP A 108 -6.37 -4.54 -9.08
N ALA A 109 -5.53 -5.02 -8.15
CA ALA A 109 -5.85 -6.19 -7.34
C ALA A 109 -7.09 -5.95 -6.45
N VAL A 110 -7.79 -7.04 -6.15
CA VAL A 110 -8.96 -7.04 -5.26
C VAL A 110 -8.61 -7.76 -3.98
N VAL A 111 -8.86 -7.12 -2.85
CA VAL A 111 -8.83 -7.80 -1.55
C VAL A 111 -10.19 -8.46 -1.32
N VAL A 112 -10.17 -9.76 -1.07
CA VAL A 112 -11.36 -10.52 -0.67
C VAL A 112 -11.21 -10.83 0.82
N SER A 113 -12.13 -10.32 1.64
CA SER A 113 -12.19 -10.58 3.07
C SER A 113 -13.50 -11.28 3.42
N ARG A 114 -13.50 -11.99 4.55
CA ARG A 114 -14.70 -12.64 5.08
C ARG A 114 -15.19 -11.85 6.29
N ALA A 115 -16.47 -11.51 6.32
CA ALA A 115 -17.06 -10.84 7.47
C ALA A 115 -17.00 -11.74 8.71
N ALA A 116 -16.75 -11.16 9.89
CA ALA A 116 -16.70 -11.90 11.15
C ALA A 116 -18.03 -12.63 11.45
N ALA A 117 -19.16 -12.02 11.07
CA ALA A 117 -20.51 -12.58 11.23
C ALA A 117 -20.89 -13.65 10.19
N GLY A 118 -19.97 -14.05 9.30
CA GLY A 118 -20.21 -15.10 8.31
C GLY A 118 -21.08 -14.70 7.11
N SER A 119 -21.52 -13.44 7.03
CA SER A 119 -22.47 -12.93 6.02
C SER A 119 -21.91 -12.79 4.58
N GLY A 120 -20.83 -13.51 4.23
CA GLY A 120 -20.27 -13.58 2.87
C GLY A 120 -18.90 -12.94 2.68
N ASP A 121 -18.41 -13.03 1.43
CA ASP A 121 -17.16 -12.43 0.97
C ASP A 121 -17.37 -10.94 0.64
N LEU A 122 -16.60 -10.08 1.30
CA LEU A 122 -16.49 -8.66 0.99
C LEU A 122 -15.33 -8.43 0.02
N ARG A 123 -15.59 -7.76 -1.09
CA ARG A 123 -14.58 -7.39 -2.08
C ARG A 123 -14.24 -5.92 -1.93
N TRP A 124 -13.00 -5.63 -1.58
CA TRP A 124 -12.50 -4.28 -1.46
C TRP A 124 -11.54 -3.95 -2.60
N ARG A 125 -11.78 -2.78 -3.22
CA ARG A 125 -10.87 -2.12 -4.16
C ARG A 125 -10.58 -0.72 -3.59
N SER A 126 -9.35 -0.25 -3.74
CA SER A 126 -9.03 1.14 -3.39
C SER A 126 -9.83 2.08 -4.30
N SER A 127 -10.65 2.95 -3.73
CA SER A 127 -11.43 3.96 -4.46
C SER A 127 -10.57 5.09 -5.04
N SER A 128 -9.25 5.10 -4.79
CA SER A 128 -8.34 6.22 -5.08
C SER A 128 -7.66 6.18 -6.46
N ALA A 129 -7.99 5.24 -7.34
CA ALA A 129 -7.75 5.45 -8.75
C ALA A 129 -8.83 6.40 -9.30
N SER A 130 -8.78 7.67 -8.89
CA SER A 130 -9.23 8.73 -9.79
C SER A 130 -8.42 8.51 -11.06
N ARG A 131 -9.05 7.86 -12.04
CA ARG A 131 -8.51 7.62 -13.37
C ARG A 131 -7.85 8.94 -13.78
N VAL A 132 -6.52 9.00 -13.83
CA VAL A 132 -5.80 10.17 -14.35
C VAL A 132 -6.13 10.18 -15.84
N THR A 133 -7.30 10.70 -16.18
CA THR A 133 -7.65 11.01 -17.55
C THR A 133 -6.76 12.18 -17.89
N HIS A 134 -5.69 11.94 -18.63
CA HIS A 134 -5.08 12.98 -19.43
C HIS A 134 -6.17 13.50 -20.38
N ARG A 135 -6.94 14.51 -19.95
CA ARG A 135 -7.58 15.42 -20.89
C ARG A 135 -6.44 16.18 -21.52
N THR A 136 -6.01 15.72 -22.70
CA THR A 136 -5.29 16.58 -23.64
C THR A 136 -6.18 17.79 -23.88
N ALA A 137 -5.79 18.93 -23.33
CA ALA A 137 -6.40 20.19 -23.69
C ALA A 137 -6.02 20.45 -25.15
N SER A 138 -6.94 20.19 -26.08
CA SER A 138 -6.84 20.70 -27.44
C SER A 138 -7.05 22.20 -27.37
N THR A 139 -5.96 22.96 -27.37
CA THR A 139 -5.95 24.41 -27.59
C THR A 139 -6.42 24.66 -29.02
N THR A 140 -7.71 24.96 -29.19
CA THR A 140 -8.23 25.60 -30.40
C THR A 140 -7.70 27.03 -30.42
N SER A 141 -6.78 27.33 -31.34
CA SER A 141 -6.34 28.69 -31.61
C SER A 141 -7.43 29.42 -32.41
N SER A 142 -8.15 30.34 -31.76
CA SER A 142 -8.90 31.37 -32.48
C SER A 142 -7.93 32.48 -32.91
N ARG A 143 -7.58 32.49 -34.19
CA ARG A 143 -7.01 33.67 -34.85
C ARG A 143 -8.08 34.77 -34.88
N ALA A 144 -7.87 35.86 -34.14
CA ALA A 144 -8.55 37.12 -34.40
C ALA A 144 -7.76 37.88 -35.46
N SER A 145 -8.48 38.37 -36.47
CA SER A 145 -8.03 39.39 -37.43
C SER A 145 -8.24 40.78 -36.83
#